data_AF-A0A4Q1CT30-F1
#
_entry.id   AF-A0A4Q1CT30-F1
#
_cell.length_a   1.000
_cell.length_b   1.000
_cell.length_c   1.000
_cell.angle_alpha   90.00
_cell.angle_beta   90.00
_cell.angle_gamma   90.00
#
_symmetry.space_group_name_H-M   'P 1'
#
loop_
_entity.id
_entity.type
_entity.pdbx_description
1 polymer ?
#
loop_
_entity_poly.entity_id
_entity_poly.type
_entity_poly.pdbx_seq_one_letter_code
_entity_poly.pdbx_strand_id
1 'polypeptide(L)'
;MAIRVKVVPASESISSDTAATTVLNDVVTLQQSSNVALDIDPDQVAGYVKDGQDLVVQLKTGENVRIVNFYAEGQSPSHLFLVDDKKLVAVDLPAVASDGPLAASYLPQETLAGFDSLTAVGAGAGSGISGAMVLGGLAAVGAAVALADSGGGGGGGG
;
A
#
# COMPACT_ATOMS: atom_id res chain seq x y z
N MET A 1 -14.47 -7.53 -0.64
CA MET A 1 -13.36 -8.48 -0.88
C MET A 1 -12.16 -8.01 -0.06
N ALA A 2 -11.07 -8.77 0.04
CA ALA A 2 -9.83 -8.28 0.67
C ALA A 2 -8.80 -7.99 -0.43
N ILE A 3 -8.55 -6.71 -0.71
CA ILE A 3 -7.59 -6.27 -1.75
C ILE A 3 -6.33 -5.75 -1.06
N ARG A 4 -5.16 -6.15 -1.59
CA ARG A 4 -3.88 -5.62 -1.14
C ARG A 4 -3.60 -4.30 -1.85
N VAL A 5 -3.30 -3.28 -1.06
CA VAL A 5 -3.00 -1.92 -1.53
C VAL A 5 -1.74 -1.40 -0.84
N LYS A 6 -0.87 -0.74 -1.59
CA LYS A 6 0.27 0.01 -1.07
C LYS A 6 -0.04 1.50 -1.23
N VAL A 7 0.12 2.27 -0.16
CA VAL A 7 -0.08 3.72 -0.21
C VAL A 7 1.18 4.39 0.31
N VAL A 8 1.81 5.21 -0.52
CA VAL A 8 2.96 6.04 -0.13
C VAL A 8 2.67 7.50 -0.46
N PRO A 9 3.22 8.46 0.29
CA PRO A 9 3.08 9.88 -0.02
C PRO A 9 3.51 10.17 -1.46
N ALA A 10 2.91 11.16 -2.14
CA ALA A 10 3.29 11.49 -3.52
C ALA A 10 4.76 11.94 -3.66
N SER A 11 5.41 12.35 -2.56
CA SER A 11 6.85 12.63 -2.50
C SER A 11 7.73 11.38 -2.52
N GLU A 12 7.14 10.18 -2.36
CA GLU A 12 7.82 8.89 -2.27
C GLU A 12 7.36 7.96 -3.39
N SER A 13 8.26 7.10 -3.87
CA SER A 13 7.97 6.16 -4.95
C SER A 13 7.67 4.78 -4.39
N ILE A 14 6.64 4.12 -4.93
CA ILE A 14 6.30 2.74 -4.55
C ILE A 14 7.46 1.84 -4.99
N SER A 15 7.98 1.07 -4.04
CA SER A 15 9.06 0.12 -4.25
C SER A 15 8.66 -1.26 -3.72
N SER A 16 9.48 -2.27 -3.99
CA SER A 16 9.18 -3.64 -3.54
C SER A 16 9.18 -3.80 -2.02
N ASP A 17 9.81 -2.88 -1.29
CA ASP A 17 9.86 -2.82 0.18
C ASP A 17 8.65 -2.10 0.79
N THR A 18 7.86 -1.39 -0.03
CA THR A 18 6.70 -0.64 0.44
C THR A 18 5.67 -1.58 1.08
N ALA A 19 5.27 -1.25 2.33
CA ALA A 19 4.27 -2.01 3.07
C ALA A 19 2.91 -2.02 2.35
N ALA A 20 2.39 -3.22 2.09
CA ALA A 20 1.03 -3.40 1.60
C ALA A 20 0.06 -3.60 2.76
N THR A 21 -1.01 -2.82 2.75
CA THR A 21 -2.17 -2.95 3.62
C THR A 21 -3.25 -3.74 2.90
N THR A 22 -4.06 -4.50 3.64
CA THR A 22 -5.23 -5.18 3.08
C THR A 22 -6.48 -4.40 3.43
N VAL A 23 -7.28 -4.03 2.43
CA VAL A 23 -8.54 -3.30 2.59
C VAL A 23 -9.70 -4.27 2.36
N LEU A 24 -10.63 -4.32 3.32
CA LEU A 24 -11.75 -5.29 3.33
C LEU A 24 -13.05 -4.76 2.70
N ASN A 25 -13.15 -3.45 2.48
CA ASN A 25 -14.36 -2.78 2.03
C ASN A 25 -14.24 -2.21 0.61
N ASP A 26 -13.13 -2.48 -0.08
CA ASP A 26 -12.85 -1.91 -1.40
C ASP A 26 -12.79 -0.36 -1.35
N VAL A 27 -12.61 0.23 -0.16
CA VAL A 27 -12.50 1.68 0.07
C VAL A 27 -11.10 2.03 0.54
N VAL A 28 -10.35 2.77 -0.28
CA VAL A 28 -9.01 3.26 0.03
C VAL A 28 -9.10 4.75 0.36
N THR A 29 -8.92 5.12 1.63
CA THR A 29 -8.97 6.54 2.02
C THR A 29 -7.59 7.17 1.95
N LEU A 30 -7.44 8.20 1.13
CA LEU A 30 -6.22 9.00 1.06
C LEU A 30 -6.36 10.21 1.97
N GLN A 31 -5.35 10.42 2.82
CA GLN A 31 -5.28 11.58 3.70
C GLN A 31 -4.59 12.78 3.02
N GLN A 32 -3.80 12.49 1.97
CA GLN A 32 -3.00 13.45 1.21
C GLN A 32 -2.70 12.87 -0.17
N SER A 33 -2.22 13.69 -1.10
CA SER A 33 -1.66 13.25 -2.39
C SER A 33 -0.70 12.08 -2.18
N SER A 34 -1.05 10.93 -2.74
CA SER A 34 -0.33 9.68 -2.52
C SER A 34 -0.28 8.85 -3.79
N ASN A 35 0.77 8.04 -3.90
CA ASN A 35 0.89 7.01 -4.90
C ASN A 35 0.29 5.72 -4.33
N VAL A 36 -0.72 5.19 -5.02
CA VAL A 36 -1.51 4.03 -4.58
C VAL A 36 -1.26 2.88 -5.54
N ALA A 37 -0.69 1.76 -5.10
CA ALA A 37 -0.61 0.54 -5.90
C ALA A 37 -1.62 -0.51 -5.44
N LEU A 38 -2.40 -1.07 -6.35
CA LEU A 38 -3.37 -2.13 -6.08
C LEU A 38 -2.86 -3.42 -6.71
N ASP A 39 -2.92 -4.51 -5.94
CA ASP A 39 -2.62 -5.87 -6.41
C ASP A 39 -3.77 -6.43 -7.25
N ILE A 40 -4.04 -5.77 -8.38
CA ILE A 40 -5.11 -6.10 -9.33
C ILE A 40 -4.53 -5.95 -10.72
N ASP A 41 -4.76 -6.94 -11.57
CA ASP A 41 -4.38 -6.85 -12.97
C ASP A 41 -5.20 -5.80 -13.72
N PRO A 42 -4.57 -4.98 -14.56
CA PRO A 42 -5.27 -4.02 -15.41
C PRO A 42 -6.31 -4.70 -16.31
N ASP A 43 -6.08 -5.96 -16.70
CA ASP A 43 -7.03 -6.77 -17.45
C ASP A 43 -8.31 -7.11 -16.68
N GLN A 44 -8.30 -7.07 -15.34
CA GLN A 44 -9.49 -7.25 -14.51
C GLN A 44 -10.28 -5.95 -14.33
N VAL A 45 -9.72 -4.80 -14.70
CA VAL A 45 -10.40 -3.51 -14.62
C VAL A 45 -11.31 -3.32 -15.83
N ALA A 46 -12.58 -3.04 -15.58
CA ALA A 46 -13.57 -2.69 -16.61
C ALA A 46 -13.46 -1.22 -17.00
N GLY A 47 -13.17 -0.35 -16.03
CA GLY A 47 -12.97 1.08 -16.28
C GLY A 47 -12.87 1.87 -14.98
N TYR A 48 -12.80 3.19 -15.12
CA TYR A 48 -12.68 4.12 -14.00
C TYR A 48 -13.77 5.16 -14.08
N VAL A 49 -14.29 5.59 -12.94
CA VAL A 49 -15.32 6.62 -12.84
C VAL A 49 -14.90 7.59 -11.77
N LYS A 50 -14.95 8.87 -12.10
CA LYS A 50 -14.80 9.94 -11.11
C LYS A 50 -16.15 10.26 -10.49
N ASP A 51 -16.18 10.28 -9.17
CA ASP A 51 -17.35 10.58 -8.34
C ASP A 51 -16.99 11.71 -7.36
N GLY A 52 -17.14 12.96 -7.79
CA GLY A 52 -16.75 14.15 -7.02
C GLY A 52 -15.23 14.26 -6.88
N GLN A 53 -14.72 14.06 -5.67
CA GLN A 53 -13.29 14.04 -5.36
C GLN A 53 -12.72 12.61 -5.25
N ASP A 54 -13.61 11.61 -5.40
CA ASP A 54 -13.28 10.20 -5.29
C ASP A 54 -13.07 9.58 -6.68
N LEU A 55 -12.26 8.54 -6.72
CA LEU A 55 -12.06 7.70 -7.90
C LEU A 55 -12.64 6.31 -7.64
N VAL A 56 -13.54 5.85 -8.49
CA VAL A 56 -14.11 4.50 -8.44
C VAL A 56 -13.52 3.66 -9.57
N VAL A 57 -12.76 2.63 -9.23
CA VAL A 57 -12.26 1.61 -10.14
C VAL A 57 -13.31 0.52 -10.28
N GLN A 58 -13.90 0.38 -11.46
CA GLN A 58 -14.87 -0.68 -11.74
C GLN A 58 -14.13 -1.90 -12.28
N LEU A 59 -14.35 -3.06 -11.67
CA LEU A 59 -13.77 -4.33 -12.09
C LEU A 59 -14.74 -5.07 -13.02
N LYS A 60 -14.20 -5.90 -13.92
CA LYS A 60 -14.99 -6.77 -14.82
C LYS A 60 -15.79 -7.81 -14.06
N THR A 61 -15.41 -8.11 -12.81
CA THR A 61 -16.14 -8.99 -11.89
C THR A 61 -17.45 -8.36 -11.38
N GLY A 62 -17.63 -7.04 -11.54
CA GLY A 62 -18.74 -6.27 -10.98
C GLY A 62 -18.41 -5.61 -9.63
N GLU A 63 -17.19 -5.81 -9.11
CA GLU A 63 -16.70 -5.17 -7.90
C GLU A 63 -16.18 -3.76 -8.18
N ASN A 64 -16.28 -2.86 -7.20
CA ASN A 64 -15.88 -1.46 -7.35
C ASN A 64 -14.96 -1.04 -6.21
N VAL A 65 -13.75 -0.58 -6.54
CA VAL A 65 -12.80 -0.05 -5.57
C VAL A 65 -12.88 1.46 -5.55
N ARG A 66 -13.36 2.04 -4.45
CA ARG A 66 -13.45 3.49 -4.26
C ARG A 66 -12.20 4.01 -3.57
N ILE A 67 -11.57 5.02 -4.15
CA ILE A 67 -10.41 5.71 -3.60
C ILE A 67 -10.87 7.12 -3.22
N VAL A 68 -10.98 7.37 -1.92
CA VAL A 68 -11.49 8.62 -1.36
C VAL A 68 -10.38 9.67 -1.36
N ASN A 69 -10.73 10.91 -1.71
CA ASN A 69 -9.79 12.05 -1.86
C ASN A 69 -8.69 11.83 -2.90
N PHE A 70 -8.97 11.09 -3.98
CA PHE A 70 -8.02 10.90 -5.06
C PHE A 70 -7.72 12.20 -5.81
N TYR A 71 -8.77 12.99 -6.04
CA TYR A 71 -8.73 14.31 -6.69
C TYR A 71 -8.85 15.44 -5.66
N ALA A 72 -7.97 15.44 -4.65
CA ALA A 72 -7.98 16.49 -3.64
C ALA A 72 -7.71 17.88 -4.27
N GLU A 73 -8.67 18.79 -4.15
CA GLU A 73 -8.57 20.14 -4.72
C GLU A 73 -7.47 20.95 -4.02
N GLY A 74 -6.55 21.54 -4.81
CA GLY A 74 -5.42 22.31 -4.29
C GLY A 74 -4.19 21.48 -3.90
N GLN A 75 -4.17 20.18 -4.20
CA GLN A 75 -3.00 19.32 -4.03
C GLN A 75 -2.56 18.71 -5.36
N SER A 76 -1.37 18.09 -5.38
CA SER A 76 -0.90 17.33 -6.53
C SER A 76 -1.84 16.14 -6.81
N PRO A 77 -2.07 15.76 -8.08
CA PRO A 77 -2.88 14.60 -8.39
C PRO A 77 -2.27 13.34 -7.76
N SER A 78 -3.12 12.51 -7.17
CA SER A 78 -2.70 11.18 -6.72
C SER A 78 -2.45 10.30 -7.93
N HIS A 79 -1.49 9.38 -7.83
CA HIS A 79 -1.24 8.41 -8.90
C HIS A 79 -1.71 7.04 -8.49
N LEU A 80 -2.36 6.36 -9.42
CA LEU A 80 -2.78 4.99 -9.26
C LEU A 80 -1.81 4.08 -10.02
N PHE A 81 -1.46 2.98 -9.39
CA PHE A 81 -0.65 1.91 -9.96
C PHE A 81 -1.40 0.60 -9.77
N LEU A 82 -1.29 -0.28 -10.75
CA LEU A 82 -1.79 -1.64 -10.72
C LEU A 82 -0.62 -2.60 -10.76
N VAL A 83 -0.91 -3.88 -10.60
CA VAL A 83 0.10 -4.94 -10.65
C VAL A 83 -0.24 -5.86 -11.79
N ASP A 84 0.69 -5.99 -12.73
CA ASP A 84 0.58 -6.89 -13.87
C ASP A 84 1.84 -7.75 -13.89
N ASP A 85 1.69 -9.07 -13.81
CA ASP A 85 2.82 -10.02 -13.85
C ASP A 85 4.01 -9.60 -12.95
N LYS A 86 3.70 -9.18 -11.70
CA LYS A 86 4.63 -8.70 -10.64
C LYS A 86 5.27 -7.33 -10.87
N LYS A 87 4.97 -6.67 -11.98
CA LYS A 87 5.43 -5.32 -12.31
C LYS A 87 4.38 -4.30 -11.93
N LEU A 88 4.81 -3.10 -11.58
CA LEU A 88 3.90 -1.97 -11.43
C LEU A 88 3.46 -1.49 -12.81
N VAL A 89 2.19 -1.15 -12.92
CA VAL A 89 1.63 -0.53 -14.11
C VAL A 89 1.02 0.79 -13.66
N ALA A 90 1.63 1.90 -14.07
CA ALA A 90 1.09 3.21 -13.79
C ALA A 90 -0.21 3.40 -14.58
N VAL A 91 -1.27 3.82 -13.88
CA VAL A 91 -2.54 4.17 -14.49
C VAL A 91 -2.53 5.67 -14.72
N ASP A 92 -2.33 6.06 -15.97
CA ASP A 92 -2.44 7.45 -16.40
C ASP A 92 -3.92 7.82 -16.46
N LEU A 93 -4.35 8.57 -15.45
CA LEU A 93 -5.70 9.09 -15.30
C LEU A 93 -5.69 10.59 -15.56
N PRO A 94 -6.70 11.13 -16.25
CA PRO A 94 -6.80 12.56 -16.47
C PRO A 94 -6.86 13.30 -15.12
N ALA A 95 -5.97 14.28 -14.95
CA ALA A 95 -5.87 15.10 -13.73
C ALA A 95 -7.07 16.03 -13.54
N VAL A 96 -7.74 16.42 -14.63
CA VAL A 96 -8.93 17.26 -14.62
C VAL A 96 -10.01 16.57 -15.43
N ALA A 97 -10.85 15.79 -14.74
CA ALA A 97 -12.00 15.18 -15.36
C ALA A 97 -13.29 15.65 -14.70
N SER A 98 -14.29 15.91 -15.52
CA SER A 98 -15.67 16.06 -15.06
C SER A 98 -16.15 14.74 -14.46
N ASP A 99 -17.11 14.79 -13.54
CA ASP A 99 -17.69 13.57 -12.97
C ASP A 99 -18.25 12.67 -14.07
N GLY A 100 -17.91 11.38 -14.00
CA GLY A 100 -18.21 10.42 -15.05
C GLY A 100 -17.07 9.46 -15.37
N PRO A 101 -17.23 8.66 -16.45
CA PRO A 101 -16.25 7.65 -16.83
C PRO A 101 -14.95 8.30 -17.30
N LEU A 102 -13.84 7.78 -16.79
CA LEU A 102 -12.48 8.21 -17.12
C LEU A 102 -11.82 7.23 -18.08
N ALA A 103 -11.16 7.78 -19.09
CA ALA A 103 -10.23 7.02 -19.91
C ALA A 103 -8.91 6.88 -19.15
N ALA A 104 -8.60 5.66 -18.76
CA ALA A 104 -7.31 5.33 -18.17
C ALA A 104 -6.40 4.72 -19.23
N SER A 105 -5.12 5.11 -19.21
CA SER A 105 -4.07 4.42 -19.95
C SER A 105 -3.16 3.68 -19.00
N TYR A 106 -2.65 2.53 -19.43
CA TYR A 106 -1.79 1.69 -18.62
C TYR A 106 -0.36 1.80 -19.14
N LEU A 107 0.54 2.24 -18.28
CA LEU A 107 1.96 2.39 -18.58
C LEU A 107 2.76 1.42 -17.70
N PRO A 108 3.17 0.26 -18.24
CA PRO A 108 4.02 -0.68 -17.52
C PRO A 108 5.31 0.00 -17.06
N GLN A 109 5.63 -0.18 -15.78
CA GLN A 109 6.89 0.26 -15.18
C GLN A 109 7.88 -0.91 -15.16
N GLU A 110 9.16 -0.58 -15.24
CA GLU A 110 10.24 -1.57 -15.02
C GLU A 110 10.37 -1.93 -13.52
N THR A 111 9.69 -1.19 -12.64
CA THR A 111 9.69 -1.38 -11.20
C THR A 111 8.82 -2.57 -10.80
N LEU A 112 9.38 -3.46 -9.98
CA LEU A 112 8.65 -4.57 -9.38
C LEU A 112 7.71 -4.07 -8.27
N ALA A 113 6.46 -4.51 -8.34
CA ALA A 113 5.42 -4.13 -7.39
C ALA A 113 5.68 -4.66 -5.98
N GLY A 114 6.43 -5.76 -5.86
CA GLY A 114 6.84 -6.35 -4.60
C GLY A 114 5.69 -6.68 -3.65
N PHE A 115 4.52 -7.04 -4.19
CA PHE A 115 3.49 -7.71 -3.39
C PHE A 115 3.93 -9.13 -3.01
N ASP A 116 4.89 -9.71 -3.75
CA ASP A 116 5.57 -10.96 -3.42
C ASP A 116 6.38 -10.89 -2.11
N SER A 117 6.92 -9.73 -1.74
CA SER A 117 7.76 -9.56 -0.52
C SER A 117 7.01 -9.89 0.78
N LEU A 118 5.68 -9.86 0.78
CA LEU A 118 4.87 -10.32 1.91
C LEU A 118 4.94 -11.85 2.12
N THR A 119 5.24 -12.64 1.09
CA THR A 119 5.46 -14.08 1.24
C THR A 119 6.86 -14.43 1.76
N ALA A 120 7.83 -13.52 1.64
CA ALA A 120 9.18 -13.71 2.16
C ALA A 120 9.32 -13.32 3.65
N VAL A 121 8.44 -12.45 4.17
CA VAL A 121 8.38 -12.10 5.61
C VAL A 121 7.48 -13.06 6.41
N GLY A 122 7.07 -14.19 5.83
CA GLY A 122 6.33 -15.26 6.52
C GLY A 122 6.92 -16.66 6.36
N ALA A 123 7.74 -16.90 5.33
CA ALA A 123 8.27 -18.23 5.00
C ALA A 123 9.65 -18.54 5.64
N GLY A 124 9.93 -17.99 6.82
CA GLY A 124 11.12 -18.29 7.61
C GLY A 124 10.85 -19.06 8.91
N ALA A 125 9.59 -19.36 9.23
CA ALA A 125 9.24 -20.17 10.40
C ALA A 125 9.43 -21.67 10.10
N GLY A 126 10.67 -22.12 9.98
CA GLY A 126 10.90 -23.50 9.57
C GLY A 126 12.33 -24.04 9.57
N SER A 127 13.25 -23.51 10.36
CA SER A 127 14.37 -24.29 10.94
C SER A 127 15.29 -23.42 11.80
N GLY A 128 15.18 -23.56 13.12
CA GLY A 128 16.36 -23.69 13.96
C GLY A 128 17.19 -22.47 14.36
N ILE A 129 16.63 -21.24 14.42
CA ILE A 129 17.31 -20.14 15.12
C ILE A 129 16.56 -19.74 16.39
N SER A 130 17.11 -20.23 17.50
CA SER A 130 16.87 -19.73 18.83
C SER A 130 17.27 -18.26 18.92
N GLY A 131 16.32 -17.39 19.27
CA GLY A 131 16.61 -16.08 19.87
C GLY A 131 16.57 -14.88 18.92
N ALA A 132 15.93 -13.83 19.44
CA ALA A 132 15.94 -12.43 19.00
C ALA A 132 14.91 -11.99 17.94
N MET A 133 13.83 -11.40 18.47
CA MET A 133 13.11 -10.24 17.92
C MET A 133 12.04 -10.51 16.85
N VAL A 134 10.84 -10.87 17.32
CA VAL A 134 9.58 -10.41 16.72
C VAL A 134 9.18 -9.15 17.46
N LEU A 135 9.13 -7.99 16.79
CA LEU A 135 8.30 -6.82 17.11
C LEU A 135 8.47 -5.86 15.91
N GLY A 136 7.51 -5.80 14.99
CA GLY A 136 6.43 -4.83 15.13
C GLY A 136 6.88 -3.48 14.59
N GLY A 137 6.78 -3.28 13.28
CA GLY A 137 7.08 -2.02 12.60
C GLY A 137 6.13 -0.91 13.06
N LEU A 138 6.52 -0.19 14.11
CA LEU A 138 5.96 1.07 14.55
C LEU A 138 7.15 2.03 14.71
N ALA A 139 7.53 2.70 13.63
CA ALA A 139 8.39 3.87 13.73
C ALA A 139 7.55 5.07 14.19
N ALA A 140 7.15 5.05 15.46
CA ALA A 140 6.66 6.23 16.15
C ALA A 140 7.85 7.17 16.37
N VAL A 141 7.97 8.19 15.52
CA VAL A 141 8.85 9.32 15.75
C VAL A 141 8.29 10.11 16.93
N GLY A 142 8.94 10.04 18.09
CA GLY A 142 8.69 10.98 19.17
C GLY A 142 8.95 10.46 20.58
N ALA A 143 9.74 11.24 21.30
CA ALA A 143 9.92 11.27 22.76
C ALA A 143 10.82 10.19 23.39
N ALA A 144 11.93 10.69 23.94
CA ALA A 144 12.81 9.98 24.84
C ALA A 144 12.04 9.34 26.01
N VAL A 145 12.25 8.04 26.22
CA VAL A 145 11.92 7.39 27.49
C VAL A 145 13.17 6.66 27.97
N ALA A 146 13.84 7.26 28.94
CA ALA A 146 14.81 6.57 29.77
C ALA A 146 14.09 5.48 30.55
N LEU A 147 14.50 4.23 30.39
CA LEU A 147 14.10 3.14 31.29
C LEU A 147 15.33 2.73 32.10
N ALA A 148 15.40 3.32 33.29
CA ALA A 148 16.23 2.84 34.37
C ALA A 148 15.52 1.67 35.10
N ASP A 149 16.36 0.85 35.72
CA ASP A 149 16.10 -0.02 36.89
C ASP A 149 15.45 -1.39 36.67
N SER A 150 16.21 -2.44 37.00
CA SER A 150 16.06 -3.19 38.27
C SER A 150 16.24 -4.71 38.11
N GLY A 151 16.97 -5.33 39.05
CA GLY A 151 17.00 -6.77 39.29
C GLY A 151 18.32 -7.42 38.87
N GLY A 152 19.21 -7.89 39.74
CA GLY A 152 19.04 -8.27 41.14
C GLY A 152 19.55 -9.71 41.32
N GLY A 153 20.75 -9.85 41.92
CA GLY A 153 21.06 -10.86 42.94
C GLY A 153 21.25 -12.35 42.58
N GLY A 154 22.32 -12.91 43.15
CA GLY A 154 22.51 -14.34 43.46
C GLY A 154 23.46 -15.06 42.49
N GLY A 155 24.52 -15.76 42.88
CA GLY A 155 24.92 -16.34 44.17
C GLY A 155 25.20 -17.84 43.99
N GLY A 156 26.43 -18.28 44.34
CA GLY A 156 26.86 -19.69 44.41
C GLY A 156 27.41 -20.25 43.10
N GLY A 157 28.46 -21.07 43.04
CA GLY A 157 29.29 -21.75 44.03
C GLY A 157 30.14 -22.77 43.26
N GLY A 158 31.41 -22.93 43.63
CA GLY A 158 32.36 -23.83 42.98
C GLY A 158 33.80 -23.35 43.16
#